data_AF-A0A7S1HPW9-F1
#
_entry.id   AF-A0A7S1HPW9-F1
#
_cell.length_a   1.000
_cell.length_b   1.000
_cell.length_c   1.000
_cell.angle_alpha   90.00
_cell.angle_beta   90.00
_cell.angle_gamma   90.00
#
_symmetry.space_group_name_H-M   'P 1'
#
loop_
_entity.id
_entity.type
_entity.pdbx_description
1 polymer ?
#
loop_
_entity_poly.entity_id
_entity_poly.type
_entity_poly.pdbx_seq_one_letter_code
_entity_poly.pdbx_strand_id
1 'polypeptide(L)'
;SPKHALHHGIEEARVRACFDELKQSMIDYVRAKTETEGIAFAGKGIRALPGVEDLLKRLKAKSDGDGAKQRGRLFVGLGTGNLEPIGWLKMESLGLKPLFTSPPLGGFGTDFMVEALQPHNPQFSRFFSIS
;
A
#
# COMPACT_ATOMS: atom_id res chain seq x y z
N SER A 1 -28.03 -4.17 -31.10
CA SER A 1 -27.99 -3.38 -29.86
C SER A 1 -26.65 -3.60 -29.18
N PRO A 2 -25.94 -2.55 -28.75
CA PRO A 2 -24.73 -2.74 -27.96
C PRO A 2 -25.14 -3.42 -26.65
N LYS A 3 -24.54 -4.56 -26.35
CA LYS A 3 -24.72 -5.24 -25.07
C LYS A 3 -23.98 -4.39 -24.04
N HIS A 4 -24.72 -3.56 -23.33
CA HIS A 4 -24.21 -2.90 -22.13
C HIS A 4 -23.71 -3.99 -21.18
N ALA A 5 -22.41 -3.99 -20.90
CA ALA A 5 -21.84 -4.95 -19.96
C ALA A 5 -22.34 -4.59 -18.57
N LEU A 6 -23.34 -5.32 -18.09
CA LEU A 6 -23.83 -5.20 -16.72
C LEU A 6 -22.80 -5.83 -15.79
N HIS A 7 -22.26 -5.03 -14.87
CA HIS A 7 -21.44 -5.55 -13.76
C HIS A 7 -22.35 -5.64 -12.53
N HIS A 8 -22.73 -6.87 -12.14
CA HIS A 8 -23.67 -7.12 -11.04
C HIS A 8 -25.00 -6.36 -11.12
N GLY A 9 -25.52 -6.14 -12.33
CA GLY A 9 -26.79 -5.43 -12.57
C GLY A 9 -26.67 -3.90 -12.57
N ILE A 10 -25.45 -3.36 -12.52
CA ILE A 10 -25.17 -1.94 -12.63
C ILE A 10 -24.40 -1.68 -13.93
N GLU A 11 -24.78 -0.63 -14.65
CA GLU A 11 -24.04 -0.14 -15.81
C GLU A 11 -22.59 0.18 -15.43
N GLU A 12 -21.63 -0.47 -16.08
CA GLU A 12 -20.20 -0.28 -15.81
C GLU A 12 -19.80 1.21 -15.94
N ALA A 13 -20.37 1.92 -16.90
CA ALA A 13 -20.14 3.36 -17.09
C ALA A 13 -20.51 4.18 -15.84
N ARG A 14 -21.60 3.80 -15.15
CA ARG A 14 -22.04 4.43 -13.91
C ARG A 14 -21.08 4.12 -12.77
N VAL A 15 -20.62 2.88 -12.65
CA VAL A 15 -19.63 2.47 -11.64
C VAL A 15 -18.32 3.23 -11.85
N ARG A 16 -17.84 3.31 -13.09
CA ARG A 16 -16.62 4.06 -13.44
C ARG A 16 -16.75 5.55 -13.12
N ALA A 17 -17.90 6.15 -13.39
CA ALA A 17 -18.13 7.58 -13.15
C ALA A 17 -18.04 7.97 -11.66
N CYS A 18 -18.40 7.08 -10.73
CA CYS A 18 -18.31 7.35 -9.29
C CYS A 18 -17.17 6.60 -8.58
N PHE A 19 -16.29 5.91 -9.31
CA PHE A 19 -15.33 4.99 -8.70
C PHE A 19 -14.35 5.70 -7.75
N ASP A 20 -13.88 6.89 -8.12
CA ASP A 20 -12.95 7.65 -7.27
C ASP A 20 -13.62 8.24 -6.03
N GLU A 21 -14.89 8.68 -6.15
CA GLU A 21 -15.70 9.11 -4.99
C GLU A 21 -15.94 7.95 -4.01
N LEU A 22 -16.22 6.75 -4.52
CA LEU A 22 -16.37 5.54 -3.71
C LEU A 22 -15.07 5.19 -2.98
N LYS A 23 -13.92 5.23 -3.67
CA LYS A 23 -12.60 5.02 -3.02
C LYS A 23 -12.34 6.04 -1.93
N GLN A 24 -12.64 7.32 -2.20
CA GLN A 24 -12.43 8.39 -1.22
C GLN A 24 -13.32 8.19 0.00
N SER A 25 -14.59 7.82 -0.19
CA SER A 25 -15.52 7.51 0.90
C SER A 25 -15.03 6.36 1.79
N MET A 26 -14.41 5.32 1.20
CA MET A 26 -13.79 4.23 1.97
C MET A 26 -12.60 4.72 2.80
N ILE A 27 -11.76 5.58 2.23
CA ILE A 27 -10.61 6.18 2.93
C ILE A 27 -11.09 7.04 4.10
N ASP A 28 -12.08 7.90 3.86
CA ASP A 28 -12.62 8.82 4.87
C ASP A 28 -13.27 8.08 6.01
N TYR A 29 -14.02 7.02 5.72
CA TYR A 29 -14.61 6.15 6.74
C TYR A 29 -13.55 5.55 7.67
N VAL A 30 -12.48 4.95 7.12
CA VAL A 30 -11.41 4.34 7.92
C VAL A 30 -10.65 5.39 8.72
N ARG A 31 -10.42 6.59 8.16
CA ARG A 31 -9.78 7.70 8.87
C ARG A 31 -10.63 8.19 10.05
N ALA A 32 -11.90 8.49 9.83
CA ALA A 32 -12.83 8.92 10.88
C ALA A 32 -12.94 7.87 12.00
N LYS A 33 -12.95 6.58 11.62
CA LYS A 33 -12.94 5.48 12.60
C LYS A 33 -11.62 5.35 13.36
N THR A 34 -10.49 5.55 12.68
CA THR A 34 -9.18 5.56 13.34
C THR A 34 -9.04 6.76 14.30
N GLU A 35 -9.63 7.90 13.97
CA GLU A 35 -9.65 9.08 14.83
C GLU A 35 -10.52 8.88 16.08
N THR A 36 -11.68 8.24 15.93
CA THR A 36 -12.65 8.05 17.03
C THR A 36 -12.39 6.79 17.86
N GLU A 37 -11.91 5.71 17.26
CA GLU A 37 -11.72 4.38 17.90
C GLU A 37 -10.24 3.97 18.02
N GLY A 38 -9.32 4.76 17.47
CA GLY A 38 -7.88 4.51 17.49
C GLY A 38 -7.37 3.63 16.35
N ILE A 39 -6.04 3.56 16.20
CA ILE A 39 -5.36 2.83 15.11
C ILE A 39 -5.67 1.33 15.07
N ALA A 40 -6.05 0.75 16.21
CA ALA A 40 -6.45 -0.65 16.29
C ALA A 40 -7.67 -0.98 15.41
N PHE A 41 -8.54 -0.01 15.12
CA PHE A 41 -9.67 -0.19 14.21
C PHE A 41 -9.21 -0.62 12.81
N ALA A 42 -8.15 0.02 12.28
CA ALA A 42 -7.62 -0.31 10.95
C ALA A 42 -7.10 -1.76 10.87
N GLY A 43 -6.65 -2.31 12.00
CA GLY A 43 -6.15 -3.67 12.13
C GLY A 43 -7.17 -4.69 12.62
N LYS A 44 -8.46 -4.32 12.74
CA LYS A 44 -9.47 -5.22 13.29
C LYS A 44 -9.60 -6.48 12.44
N GLY A 45 -9.45 -7.64 13.08
CA GLY A 45 -9.58 -8.96 12.43
C GLY A 45 -8.37 -9.41 11.62
N ILE A 46 -7.25 -8.69 11.66
CA ILE A 46 -5.99 -9.12 11.03
C ILE A 46 -4.89 -9.32 12.07
N ARG A 47 -3.91 -10.15 11.71
CA ARG A 47 -2.69 -10.37 12.48
C ARG A 47 -1.53 -10.61 11.53
N ALA A 48 -0.32 -10.29 11.98
CA ALA A 48 0.89 -10.75 11.31
C ALA A 48 0.97 -12.29 11.39
N LEU A 49 1.39 -12.93 10.31
CA LEU A 49 1.70 -14.36 10.34
C LEU A 49 3.01 -14.61 11.11
N PRO A 50 3.18 -15.79 11.72
CA PRO A 50 4.43 -16.14 12.39
C PRO A 50 5.65 -15.93 11.47
N GLY A 51 6.68 -15.27 11.99
CA GLY A 51 7.94 -15.00 11.27
C GLY A 51 7.95 -13.78 10.35
N VAL A 52 6.80 -13.12 10.09
CA VAL A 52 6.75 -11.93 9.22
C VAL A 52 7.54 -10.77 9.80
N GLU A 53 7.35 -10.47 11.08
CA GLU A 53 8.07 -9.37 11.74
C GLU A 53 9.58 -9.61 11.75
N ASP A 54 10.01 -10.83 12.07
CA ASP A 54 11.43 -11.21 12.05
C ASP A 54 12.03 -11.12 10.66
N LEU A 55 11.30 -11.54 9.63
CA LEU A 55 11.73 -11.39 8.25
C LEU A 55 11.90 -9.90 7.89
N LEU A 56 10.89 -9.07 8.18
CA LEU A 56 10.92 -7.64 7.89
C LEU A 56 12.07 -6.92 8.62
N LYS A 57 12.32 -7.26 9.89
CA LYS A 57 13.48 -6.75 10.64
C LYS A 57 14.80 -7.11 9.98
N ARG A 58 14.97 -8.37 9.54
CA ARG A 58 16.18 -8.83 8.83
C ARG A 58 16.36 -8.14 7.48
N LEU A 59 15.27 -7.91 6.75
CA LEU A 59 15.30 -7.19 5.48
C LEU A 59 15.69 -5.73 5.71
N LYS A 60 15.08 -5.05 6.69
CA LYS A 60 15.43 -3.69 7.08
C LYS A 60 16.89 -3.54 7.50
N ALA A 61 17.42 -4.45 8.32
CA ALA A 61 18.82 -4.43 8.71
C ALA A 61 19.77 -4.58 7.50
N LYS A 62 19.40 -5.35 6.47
CA LYS A 62 20.16 -5.45 5.23
C LYS A 62 20.07 -4.19 4.36
N SER A 63 18.92 -3.51 4.35
CA SER A 63 18.72 -2.24 3.66
C SER A 63 19.49 -1.08 4.28
N ASP A 64 19.59 -1.07 5.62
CA ASP A 64 20.18 0.03 6.39
C ASP A 64 21.70 -0.14 6.65
N GLY A 65 22.24 -1.35 6.53
CA GLY A 65 23.64 -1.67 6.84
C GLY A 65 24.63 -1.55 5.67
N ASP A 66 25.94 -1.62 5.97
CA ASP A 66 27.04 -1.52 4.99
C ASP A 66 27.05 -2.59 3.89
N GLY A 67 26.32 -3.70 4.10
CA GLY A 67 26.09 -4.72 3.06
C GLY A 67 25.34 -4.21 1.82
N ALA A 68 24.62 -3.08 1.94
CA ALA A 68 23.96 -2.41 0.81
C ALA A 68 24.96 -1.92 -0.26
N LYS A 69 26.22 -1.64 0.11
CA LYS A 69 27.26 -1.17 -0.82
C LYS A 69 27.78 -2.27 -1.76
N GLN A 70 27.65 -3.55 -1.39
CA GLN A 70 28.18 -4.67 -2.19
C GLN A 70 27.13 -5.44 -2.99
N ARG A 71 25.84 -5.39 -2.59
CA ARG A 71 24.76 -6.17 -3.22
C ARG A 71 23.62 -5.33 -3.79
N GLY A 72 23.73 -4.00 -3.73
CA GLY A 72 22.65 -3.08 -4.05
C GLY A 72 21.71 -2.87 -2.86
N ARG A 73 21.13 -1.66 -2.77
CA ARG A 73 20.16 -1.30 -1.74
C ARG A 73 18.88 -2.11 -1.92
N LEU A 74 18.44 -2.78 -0.86
CA LEU A 74 17.17 -3.52 -0.85
C LEU A 74 16.03 -2.58 -0.46
N PHE A 75 14.93 -2.64 -1.21
CA PHE A 75 13.70 -1.91 -0.92
C PHE A 75 12.60 -2.88 -0.50
N VAL A 76 11.89 -2.55 0.58
CA VAL A 76 10.77 -3.33 1.10
C VAL A 76 9.51 -2.51 0.95
N GLY A 77 8.62 -2.94 0.05
CA GLY A 77 7.34 -2.29 -0.21
C GLY A 77 6.14 -3.16 0.14
N LEU A 78 4.96 -2.55 0.15
CA LEU A 78 3.68 -3.21 0.41
C LEU A 78 2.91 -3.45 -0.89
N GLY A 79 2.68 -4.72 -1.25
CA GLY A 79 1.77 -5.11 -2.33
C GLY A 79 0.41 -5.54 -1.77
N THR A 80 -0.69 -4.89 -2.15
CA THR A 80 -2.02 -5.21 -1.64
C THR A 80 -3.16 -4.75 -2.54
N GLY A 81 -4.27 -5.51 -2.54
CA GLY A 81 -5.53 -5.07 -3.17
C GLY A 81 -6.28 -3.97 -2.39
N ASN A 82 -5.77 -3.53 -1.23
CA ASN A 82 -6.35 -2.39 -0.51
C ASN A 82 -5.96 -1.06 -1.17
N LEU A 83 -6.77 -0.03 -0.96
CA LEU A 83 -6.38 1.35 -1.26
C LEU A 83 -5.17 1.74 -0.39
N GLU A 84 -4.26 2.52 -0.96
CA GLU A 84 -2.98 2.86 -0.34
C GLU A 84 -3.10 3.35 1.12
N PRO A 85 -3.95 4.35 1.44
CA PRO A 85 -4.04 4.83 2.82
C PRO A 85 -4.49 3.73 3.79
N ILE A 86 -5.41 2.87 3.36
CA ILE A 86 -5.94 1.77 4.19
C ILE A 86 -4.87 0.68 4.37
N GLY A 87 -4.11 0.37 3.32
CA GLY A 87 -2.98 -0.58 3.39
C GLY A 87 -1.94 -0.14 4.42
N TRP A 88 -1.55 1.13 4.41
CA TRP A 88 -0.58 1.65 5.38
C TRP A 88 -1.13 1.75 6.80
N LEU A 89 -2.40 2.13 6.98
CA LEU A 89 -3.05 2.13 8.31
C LEU A 89 -3.09 0.73 8.92
N LYS A 90 -3.32 -0.31 8.10
CA LYS A 90 -3.21 -1.72 8.54
C LYS A 90 -1.79 -2.05 9.02
N MET A 91 -0.76 -1.67 8.25
CA MET A 91 0.63 -1.92 8.68
C MET A 91 1.00 -1.14 9.94
N GLU A 92 0.45 0.06 10.12
CA GLU A 92 0.63 0.87 11.32
C GLU A 92 -0.02 0.23 12.53
N SER A 93 -1.26 -0.26 12.39
CA SER A 93 -1.98 -0.97 13.47
C SER A 93 -1.28 -2.25 13.95
N LEU A 94 -0.49 -2.89 13.06
CA LEU A 94 0.30 -4.07 13.37
C LEU A 94 1.72 -3.73 13.88
N GLY A 95 2.09 -2.45 13.95
CA GLY A 95 3.46 -2.03 14.29
C GLY A 95 4.50 -2.37 13.22
N LEU A 96 4.09 -2.78 12.02
CA LEU A 96 4.98 -3.22 10.94
C LEU A 96 5.40 -2.10 10.00
N LYS A 97 4.63 -1.00 9.91
CA LYS A 97 4.91 0.13 9.01
C LYS A 97 6.36 0.65 9.07
N PRO A 98 7.01 0.80 10.24
CA PRO A 98 8.41 1.24 10.32
C PRO A 98 9.45 0.26 9.75
N LEU A 99 9.05 -0.99 9.46
CA LEU A 99 9.93 -2.01 8.89
C LEU A 99 9.98 -1.97 7.36
N PHE A 100 9.14 -1.16 6.72
CA PHE A 100 9.16 -0.91 5.29
C PHE A 100 10.14 0.22 4.94
N THR A 101 10.48 0.35 3.65
CA THR A 101 11.28 1.46 3.13
C THR A 101 10.58 2.80 3.39
N SER A 102 11.37 3.83 3.69
CA SER A 102 10.92 5.22 3.76
C SER A 102 11.55 6.05 2.61
N PRO A 103 10.78 6.87 1.87
CA PRO A 103 9.31 7.00 1.95
C PRO A 103 8.58 5.69 1.58
N PRO A 104 7.32 5.50 2.05
CA PRO A 104 6.58 4.27 1.82
C PRO A 104 6.47 3.95 0.32
N LEU A 105 6.76 2.69 -0.02
CA LEU A 105 6.71 2.17 -1.39
C LEU A 105 5.70 1.02 -1.46
N GLY A 106 4.92 0.95 -2.53
CA GLY A 106 3.95 -0.13 -2.65
C GLY A 106 3.19 -0.18 -3.96
N GLY A 107 2.46 -1.28 -4.08
CA GLY A 107 1.53 -1.58 -5.13
C GLY A 107 0.12 -1.70 -4.57
N PHE A 108 -0.77 -0.81 -4.98
CA PHE A 108 -2.10 -0.67 -4.37
C PHE A 108 -3.20 -0.85 -5.42
N GLY A 109 -4.23 -1.61 -5.05
CA GLY A 109 -5.29 -2.00 -5.99
C GLY A 109 -4.85 -3.14 -6.91
N THR A 110 -5.64 -3.42 -7.95
CA THR A 110 -5.43 -4.53 -8.90
C THR A 110 -4.29 -4.28 -9.89
N ASP A 111 -3.86 -3.03 -10.05
CA ASP A 111 -2.94 -2.52 -11.09
C ASP A 111 -1.45 -2.89 -11.00
N PHE A 112 -0.83 -2.86 -9.82
CA PHE A 112 0.57 -2.40 -9.83
C PHE A 112 1.49 -3.09 -8.84
N MET A 113 2.14 -4.19 -9.22
CA MET A 113 3.42 -4.58 -8.59
C MET A 113 4.64 -4.15 -9.41
N VAL A 114 4.47 -3.74 -10.68
CA VAL A 114 5.58 -3.52 -11.62
C VAL A 114 5.86 -2.03 -11.89
N GLU A 115 4.89 -1.13 -11.68
CA GLU A 115 5.04 0.28 -12.09
C GLU A 115 5.76 1.16 -11.04
N ALA A 116 5.72 0.83 -9.75
CA ALA A 116 6.36 1.62 -8.68
C ALA A 116 7.90 1.69 -8.76
N LEU A 117 8.52 0.81 -9.54
CA LEU A 117 9.98 0.76 -9.75
C LEU A 117 10.39 1.20 -11.17
N GLN A 118 9.46 1.72 -11.96
CA GLN A 118 9.75 2.21 -13.31
C GLN A 118 10.29 3.66 -13.28
N PRO A 119 11.27 4.02 -14.14
CA PRO A 119 11.86 5.35 -14.17
C PRO A 119 10.87 6.50 -14.39
N HIS A 120 9.74 6.22 -15.04
CA HIS A 120 8.69 7.20 -15.35
C HIS A 120 7.67 7.37 -14.22
N ASN A 121 7.72 6.56 -13.17
CA ASN A 121 6.78 6.66 -12.06
C ASN A 121 7.14 7.86 -11.15
N PRO A 122 6.20 8.77 -10.82
CA PRO A 122 6.47 9.89 -9.93
C PRO A 122 6.98 9.51 -8.54
N GLN A 123 6.73 8.27 -8.09
CA GLN A 123 7.29 7.76 -6.84
C GLN A 123 8.80 7.44 -6.99
N PHE A 124 9.26 7.00 -8.17
CA PHE A 124 10.67 6.67 -8.45
C PHE A 124 11.59 7.89 -8.33
N SER A 125 11.16 9.05 -8.85
CA SER A 125 11.95 10.29 -8.78
C SER A 125 12.18 10.79 -7.35
N ARG A 126 11.29 10.48 -6.40
CA ARG A 126 11.50 10.78 -4.96
C ARG A 126 12.65 9.99 -4.33
N PHE A 127 13.05 8.85 -4.91
CA PHE A 127 14.10 7.99 -4.35
C PHE A 127 15.50 8.26 -4.91
N PHE A 128 15.61 8.84 -6.11
CA PHE A 128 16.90 9.06 -6.80
C PHE A 128 17.33 10.53 -6.86
N SER A 129 16.56 11.45 -6.26
CA SER A 129 16.85 12.89 -6.28
C SER A 129 17.46 13.42 -4.96
N ILE A 130 18.13 12.57 -4.19
CA ILE A 130 18.98 13.01 -3.07
C ILE A 130 20.42 13.09 -3.60
N SER A 131 20.77 14.28 -4.09
CA SER A 131 22.15 14.73 -4.32
C SER A 131 22.64 15.47 -3.08
#